data_AF-A0A6P0XT19-F1
#
_entry.id   AF-A0A6P0XT19-F1
#
_cell.length_a   1.000
_cell.length_b   1.000
_cell.length_c   1.000
_cell.angle_alpha   90.00
_cell.angle_beta   90.00
_cell.angle_gamma   90.00
#
_symmetry.space_group_name_H-M   'P 1'
#
loop_
_entity.id
_entity.type
_entity.pdbx_description
1 polymer ?
#
loop_
_entity_poly.entity_id
_entity_poly.type
_entity_poly.pdbx_seq_one_letter_code
_entity_poly.pdbx_strand_id
1 'polypeptide(L)'
;MIKANGKIALLALEGKSLDNSPAFEIAAYLKQNGAEGKPIYVMSDHIIYWLVDSQPLSKSTTHPSTIGKEYLIKILLGPDGSSKSEMARILSKEPEFIIKEEDIWYLQRSQDAKQILHDKLTREYKLVHEVQGRRIYRRLLD
;
A
#
# COMPACT_ATOMS: atom_id res chain seq x y z
N MET A 1 13.98 3.48 36.82
CA MET A 1 12.51 3.27 36.74
C MET A 1 12.00 3.95 35.49
N ILE A 2 11.55 3.19 34.49
CA ILE A 2 10.93 3.72 33.28
C ILE A 2 9.42 3.77 33.56
N LYS A 3 8.81 4.96 33.55
CA LYS A 3 7.35 5.11 33.61
C LYS A 3 6.77 4.69 32.26
N ALA A 4 6.09 3.54 32.20
CA ALA A 4 5.35 3.16 31.01
C ALA A 4 4.13 4.09 30.86
N ASN A 5 3.99 4.72 29.69
CA ASN A 5 2.81 5.51 29.34
C ASN A 5 1.57 4.62 29.33
N GLY A 6 0.45 5.07 29.93
CA GLY A 6 -0.77 4.27 30.13
C GLY A 6 -1.35 3.61 28.87
N LYS A 7 -1.07 4.15 27.68
CA LYS A 7 -1.44 3.55 26.38
C LYS A 7 -0.71 2.23 26.11
N ILE A 8 0.56 2.12 26.49
CA ILE A 8 1.41 0.92 26.30
C ILE A 8 0.91 -0.20 27.23
N ALA A 9 0.57 0.16 28.47
CA ALA A 9 0.03 -0.79 29.45
C ALA A 9 -1.32 -1.38 28.98
N LEU A 10 -2.19 -0.54 28.39
CA LEU A 10 -3.47 -0.99 27.85
C LEU A 10 -3.30 -1.94 26.65
N LEU A 11 -2.39 -1.62 25.72
CA LEU A 11 -2.07 -2.49 24.58
C LEU A 11 -1.54 -3.87 25.03
N ALA A 12 -0.66 -3.89 26.03
CA ALA A 12 -0.15 -5.14 26.60
C ALA A 12 -1.25 -5.99 27.26
N LEU A 13 -2.18 -5.36 27.98
CA LEU A 13 -3.31 -6.04 28.62
C LEU A 13 -4.31 -6.61 27.62
N GLU A 14 -4.43 -5.98 26.44
CA GLU A 14 -5.29 -6.42 25.34
C GLU A 14 -4.60 -7.45 24.42
N GLY A 15 -3.36 -7.87 24.73
CA GLY A 15 -2.58 -8.77 23.89
C GLY A 15 -2.17 -8.15 22.54
N LYS A 16 -2.24 -6.82 22.42
CA LYS A 16 -1.87 -6.09 21.21
C LYS A 16 -0.36 -5.82 21.19
N SER A 17 0.20 -5.78 19.99
CA SER A 17 1.62 -5.51 19.79
C SER A 17 2.02 -4.17 20.44
N LEU A 18 3.14 -4.19 21.18
CA LEU A 18 3.78 -2.97 21.73
C LEU A 18 4.59 -2.22 20.69
N ASP A 19 4.68 -2.75 19.47
CA ASP A 19 5.42 -2.18 18.36
C ASP A 19 4.57 -1.10 17.68
N ASN A 20 4.98 0.16 17.82
CA ASN A 20 4.28 1.33 17.25
C ASN A 20 4.54 1.51 15.74
N SER A 21 5.03 0.48 15.06
CA SER A 21 5.31 0.53 13.64
C SER A 21 4.01 0.68 12.82
N PRO A 22 3.91 1.69 11.93
CA PRO A 22 2.74 1.91 11.08
C PRO A 22 2.29 0.64 10.34
N ALA A 23 3.23 -0.22 9.95
CA ALA A 23 2.94 -1.44 9.20
C ALA A 23 2.06 -2.44 9.99
N PHE A 24 2.29 -2.60 11.30
CA PHE A 24 1.49 -3.51 12.13
C PHE A 24 0.08 -2.94 12.38
N GLU A 25 -0.03 -1.63 12.59
CA GLU A 25 -1.32 -0.95 12.75
C GLU A 25 -2.15 -1.01 11.46
N ILE A 26 -1.53 -0.76 10.31
CA ILE A 26 -2.17 -0.93 9.00
C ILE A 26 -2.58 -2.39 8.78
N ALA A 27 -1.71 -3.36 9.07
CA ALA A 27 -2.03 -4.78 8.93
C ALA A 27 -3.21 -5.21 9.83
N ALA A 28 -3.26 -4.73 11.07
CA ALA A 28 -4.37 -4.98 11.97
C ALA A 28 -5.68 -4.39 11.43
N TYR A 29 -5.64 -3.15 10.92
CA TYR A 29 -6.78 -2.52 10.26
C TYR A 29 -7.27 -3.35 9.06
N LEU A 30 -6.37 -3.77 8.18
CA LEU A 30 -6.69 -4.56 6.99
C LEU A 30 -7.35 -5.90 7.34
N LYS A 31 -6.82 -6.62 8.34
CA LYS A 31 -7.41 -7.87 8.83
C LYS A 31 -8.83 -7.68 9.36
N GLN A 32 -9.02 -6.67 10.21
CA GLN A 32 -10.35 -6.35 10.78
C GLN A 32 -11.37 -5.94 9.72
N ASN A 33 -10.91 -5.45 8.57
CA ASN A 33 -11.76 -5.00 7.46
C ASN A 33 -11.82 -5.99 6.28
N GLY A 34 -11.44 -7.26 6.51
CA GLY A 34 -11.64 -8.34 5.54
C GLY A 34 -10.76 -8.24 4.30
N ALA A 35 -9.50 -7.82 4.46
CA ALA A 35 -8.50 -7.82 3.38
C ALA A 35 -7.90 -9.21 3.09
N GLU A 36 -8.14 -10.20 3.96
CA GLU A 36 -7.60 -11.56 3.82
C GLU A 36 -8.07 -12.21 2.50
N GLY A 37 -7.12 -12.77 1.76
CA GLY A 37 -7.37 -13.36 0.43
C GLY A 37 -7.71 -12.36 -0.67
N LYS A 38 -7.75 -11.05 -0.39
CA LYS A 38 -8.05 -10.02 -1.40
C LYS A 38 -6.76 -9.37 -1.95
N PRO A 39 -6.78 -8.90 -3.20
CA PRO A 39 -5.66 -8.15 -3.74
C PRO A 39 -5.53 -6.82 -2.98
N ILE A 40 -4.32 -6.49 -2.51
CA ILE A 40 -4.00 -5.19 -1.93
C ILE A 40 -2.81 -4.59 -2.66
N TYR A 41 -2.76 -3.27 -2.76
CA TYR A 41 -1.63 -2.56 -3.33
C TYR A 41 -0.94 -1.69 -2.29
N VAL A 42 0.23 -2.13 -1.86
CA VAL A 42 1.03 -1.49 -0.82
C VAL A 42 2.21 -0.73 -1.47
N MET A 43 2.19 0.60 -1.38
CA MET A 43 3.16 1.49 -2.05
C MET A 43 4.32 1.92 -1.15
N SER A 44 4.21 1.69 0.16
CA SER A 44 5.21 1.86 1.22
C SER A 44 5.07 0.71 2.21
N ASP A 45 6.07 0.44 3.06
CA ASP A 45 5.90 -0.52 4.17
C ASP A 45 5.57 -1.98 3.73
N HIS A 46 6.31 -2.54 2.77
CA HIS A 46 5.98 -3.81 2.10
C HIS A 46 5.80 -5.02 3.03
N ILE A 47 6.34 -4.97 4.25
CA ILE A 47 6.13 -6.00 5.27
C ILE A 47 4.64 -6.29 5.52
N ILE A 48 3.75 -5.32 5.23
CA ILE A 48 2.29 -5.48 5.31
C ILE A 48 1.81 -6.71 4.52
N TYR A 49 2.38 -7.01 3.34
CA TYR A 49 1.99 -8.18 2.55
C TYR A 49 2.11 -9.48 3.36
N TRP A 50 3.23 -9.68 4.04
CA TRP A 50 3.46 -10.84 4.90
C TRP A 50 2.57 -10.84 6.14
N LEU A 51 2.31 -9.66 6.71
CA LEU A 51 1.50 -9.55 7.92
C LEU A 51 0.03 -9.91 7.67
N VAL A 52 -0.48 -9.71 6.45
CA VAL A 52 -1.89 -9.96 6.08
C VAL A 52 -2.08 -11.15 5.14
N ASP A 53 -1.05 -11.99 4.98
CA ASP A 53 -1.03 -13.15 4.09
C ASP A 53 -1.49 -12.83 2.66
N SER A 54 -0.97 -11.73 2.11
CA SER A 54 -1.26 -11.30 0.74
C SER A 54 0.02 -11.23 -0.08
N GLN A 55 -0.12 -11.36 -1.40
CA GLN A 55 1.00 -11.34 -2.34
C GLN A 55 1.09 -9.99 -3.05
N PRO A 56 2.30 -9.49 -3.34
CA PRO A 56 2.46 -8.33 -4.20
C PRO A 56 1.76 -8.52 -5.56
N LEU A 57 1.05 -7.50 -6.01
CA LEU A 57 0.30 -7.53 -7.27
C LEU A 57 1.20 -7.70 -8.50
N SER A 58 2.48 -7.36 -8.42
CA SER A 58 3.44 -7.67 -9.45
C SER A 58 4.88 -7.77 -8.92
N LYS A 59 5.80 -8.21 -9.79
CA LYS A 59 7.24 -8.16 -9.50
C LYS A 59 7.69 -6.75 -9.14
N SER A 60 7.16 -5.72 -9.81
CA SER A 60 7.54 -4.32 -9.51
C SER A 60 6.97 -3.82 -8.19
N THR A 61 5.85 -4.37 -7.70
CA THR A 61 5.24 -3.97 -6.42
C THR A 61 5.90 -4.61 -5.19
N THR A 62 6.84 -5.55 -5.38
CA THR A 62 7.70 -6.05 -4.28
C THR A 62 8.64 -4.93 -3.81
N HIS A 63 9.10 -4.09 -4.74
CA HIS A 63 9.83 -2.86 -4.49
C HIS A 63 9.23 -1.73 -5.35
N PRO A 64 8.15 -1.07 -4.91
CA PRO A 64 7.37 -0.10 -5.69
C PRO A 64 8.15 1.05 -6.30
N SER A 65 9.31 1.41 -5.75
CA SER A 65 10.22 2.38 -6.39
C SER A 65 10.70 1.96 -7.77
N THR A 66 10.56 0.67 -8.13
CA THR A 66 10.77 0.13 -9.48
C THR A 66 9.84 0.77 -10.50
N ILE A 67 8.61 1.12 -10.12
CA ILE A 67 7.65 1.79 -11.00
C ILE A 67 8.19 3.15 -11.46
N GLY A 68 9.00 3.84 -10.66
CA GLY A 68 9.63 5.11 -11.05
C GLY A 68 10.88 4.95 -11.93
N LYS A 69 11.22 3.73 -12.37
CA LYS A 69 12.47 3.42 -13.08
C LYS A 69 12.16 2.72 -14.42
N GLU A 70 11.92 3.51 -15.46
CA GLU A 70 11.58 3.05 -16.81
C GLU A 70 12.48 1.90 -17.33
N TYR A 71 13.79 2.00 -17.12
CA TYR A 71 14.72 0.95 -17.56
C TYR A 71 14.48 -0.40 -16.87
N LEU A 72 14.11 -0.41 -15.58
CA LEU A 72 13.77 -1.65 -14.87
C LEU A 72 12.43 -2.20 -15.34
N ILE A 73 11.46 -1.32 -15.61
CA ILE A 73 10.17 -1.74 -16.16
C ILE A 73 10.36 -2.44 -17.50
N LYS A 74 11.24 -1.93 -18.37
CA LYS A 74 11.56 -2.59 -19.64
C LYS A 74 12.22 -3.96 -19.47
N ILE A 75 13.10 -4.09 -18.48
CA ILE A 75 13.70 -5.40 -18.15
C ILE A 75 12.64 -6.38 -17.64
N LEU A 76 11.67 -5.91 -16.84
CA LEU A 76 10.66 -6.77 -16.21
C LEU A 76 9.49 -7.13 -17.14
N LEU A 77 9.08 -6.20 -18.01
CA LEU A 77 7.87 -6.31 -18.83
C LEU A 77 8.14 -6.39 -20.34
N GLY A 78 9.39 -6.20 -20.77
CA GLY A 78 9.76 -6.14 -22.18
C GLY A 78 9.93 -4.70 -22.69
N PRO A 79 10.42 -4.53 -23.94
CA PRO A 79 10.85 -3.24 -24.49
C PRO A 79 9.76 -2.16 -24.51
N ASP A 80 8.50 -2.56 -24.62
CA ASP A 80 7.32 -1.67 -24.65
C ASP A 80 6.78 -1.34 -23.25
N GLY A 81 7.38 -1.90 -22.21
CA GLY A 81 7.03 -1.61 -20.82
C GLY A 81 7.33 -0.15 -20.45
N SER A 82 6.40 0.46 -19.72
CA SER A 82 6.56 1.79 -19.14
C SER A 82 5.97 1.89 -17.74
N SER A 83 6.36 2.92 -16.97
CA SER A 83 5.76 3.19 -15.64
C SER A 83 4.24 3.33 -15.73
N LYS A 84 3.76 3.97 -16.81
CA LYS A 84 2.35 4.16 -17.12
C LYS A 84 1.64 2.82 -17.31
N SER A 85 2.15 1.98 -18.20
CA SER A 85 1.54 0.67 -18.49
C SER A 85 1.58 -0.24 -17.26
N GLU A 86 2.66 -0.16 -16.47
CA GLU A 86 2.75 -0.94 -15.23
C GLU A 86 1.74 -0.49 -14.19
N MET A 87 1.59 0.83 -13.96
CA MET A 87 0.57 1.34 -13.04
C MET A 87 -0.83 0.92 -13.49
N ALA A 88 -1.15 1.03 -14.79
CA ALA A 88 -2.42 0.58 -15.33
C ALA A 88 -2.65 -0.93 -15.08
N ARG A 89 -1.62 -1.76 -15.29
CA ARG A 89 -1.68 -3.22 -15.07
C ARG A 89 -1.82 -3.60 -13.60
N ILE A 90 -1.22 -2.84 -12.68
CA ILE A 90 -1.41 -3.05 -11.24
C ILE A 90 -2.85 -2.72 -10.86
N LEU A 91 -3.37 -1.57 -11.30
CA LEU A 91 -4.71 -1.12 -10.94
C LEU A 91 -5.83 -1.92 -11.64
N SER A 92 -5.55 -2.56 -12.77
CA SER A 92 -6.50 -3.48 -13.43
C SER A 92 -6.74 -4.77 -12.65
N LYS A 93 -5.94 -5.04 -11.61
CA LYS A 93 -6.18 -6.15 -10.67
C LYS A 93 -7.17 -5.79 -9.57
N GLU A 94 -7.69 -4.56 -9.60
CA GLU A 94 -8.75 -4.08 -8.72
C GLU A 94 -8.48 -4.34 -7.23
N PRO A 95 -7.38 -3.80 -6.68
CA PRO A 95 -7.09 -3.98 -5.27
C PRO A 95 -8.27 -3.55 -4.39
N GLU A 96 -8.63 -4.38 -3.41
CA GLU A 96 -9.61 -3.98 -2.40
C GLU A 96 -9.09 -2.76 -1.63
N PHE A 97 -7.79 -2.76 -1.33
CA PHE A 97 -7.12 -1.68 -0.60
C PHE A 97 -5.88 -1.17 -1.33
N ILE A 98 -5.74 0.16 -1.39
CA ILE A 98 -4.53 0.84 -1.83
C ILE A 98 -3.95 1.61 -0.64
N ILE A 99 -2.69 1.35 -0.30
CA ILE A 99 -1.98 1.96 0.81
C ILE A 99 -0.83 2.80 0.25
N LYS A 100 -0.83 4.11 0.54
CA LYS A 100 0.23 5.03 0.11
C LYS A 100 0.53 6.10 1.15
N GLU A 101 1.78 6.55 1.20
CA GLU A 101 2.13 7.85 1.80
C GLU A 101 1.47 8.99 1.00
N GLU A 102 1.29 10.16 1.61
CA GLU A 102 0.72 11.33 0.92
C GLU A 102 1.50 11.67 -0.36
N ASP A 103 2.81 11.82 -0.27
CA ASP A 103 3.71 12.00 -1.41
C ASP A 103 4.49 10.72 -1.71
N ILE A 104 4.54 10.34 -2.98
CA ILE A 104 5.22 9.13 -3.44
C ILE A 104 6.41 9.57 -4.28
N TRP A 105 7.56 9.75 -3.63
CA TRP A 105 8.76 10.35 -4.23
C TRP A 105 9.19 9.68 -5.55
N TYR A 106 9.04 8.35 -5.67
CA TYR A 106 9.47 7.64 -6.88
C TYR A 106 8.51 7.84 -8.06
N LEU A 107 7.24 8.20 -7.83
CA LEU A 107 6.32 8.55 -8.90
C LEU A 107 6.51 9.97 -9.44
N GLN A 108 7.32 10.81 -8.77
CA GLN A 108 7.70 12.12 -9.33
C GLN A 108 8.47 11.99 -10.65
N ARG A 109 9.00 10.80 -10.95
CA ARG A 109 9.70 10.47 -12.20
C ARG A 109 8.76 10.07 -13.34
N SER A 110 7.46 9.89 -13.06
CA SER A 110 6.45 9.54 -14.08
C SER A 110 5.12 10.22 -13.77
N GLN A 111 4.89 11.36 -14.40
CA GLN A 111 3.64 12.11 -14.24
C GLN A 111 2.43 11.31 -14.72
N ASP A 112 2.58 10.53 -15.79
CA ASP A 112 1.53 9.65 -16.31
C ASP A 112 1.10 8.59 -15.29
N ALA A 113 2.06 7.90 -14.64
CA ALA A 113 1.74 6.91 -13.61
C ALA A 113 1.08 7.56 -12.39
N LYS A 114 1.54 8.75 -12.00
CA LYS A 114 0.94 9.53 -10.92
C LYS A 114 -0.51 9.93 -11.24
N GLN A 115 -0.77 10.38 -12.46
CA GLN A 115 -2.11 10.77 -12.91
C GLN A 115 -3.06 9.57 -12.95
N ILE A 116 -2.64 8.43 -13.49
CA ILE A 116 -3.45 7.20 -13.53
C ILE A 116 -3.86 6.76 -12.12
N LEU A 117 -2.92 6.77 -11.18
CA LEU A 117 -3.20 6.43 -9.78
C LEU A 117 -4.21 7.41 -9.17
N HIS A 118 -4.00 8.72 -9.38
CA HIS A 118 -4.90 9.75 -8.88
C HIS A 118 -6.32 9.58 -9.42
N ASP A 119 -6.48 9.41 -10.73
CA ASP A 119 -7.78 9.27 -11.38
C ASP A 119 -8.52 8.01 -10.92
N LYS A 120 -7.79 6.90 -10.69
CA LYS A 120 -8.37 5.66 -10.16
C LYS A 120 -8.86 5.87 -8.73
N LEU A 121 -8.02 6.46 -7.87
CA LEU A 121 -8.37 6.72 -6.47
C LEU A 121 -9.59 7.64 -6.35
N THR A 122 -9.66 8.70 -7.15
CA THR A 122 -10.77 9.67 -7.08
C THR A 122 -12.10 9.09 -7.57
N ARG A 123 -12.07 8.21 -8.59
CA ARG A 123 -13.29 7.66 -9.19
C ARG A 123 -13.83 6.45 -8.44
N GLU A 124 -12.94 5.59 -7.96
CA GLU A 124 -13.31 4.23 -7.57
C GLU A 124 -12.93 3.87 -6.13
N TYR A 125 -12.31 4.78 -5.38
CA TYR A 125 -11.86 4.50 -4.02
C TYR A 125 -12.27 5.62 -3.06
N LYS A 126 -12.36 5.25 -1.79
CA LYS A 126 -12.58 6.18 -0.67
C LYS A 126 -11.45 6.05 0.32
N LEU A 127 -10.95 7.18 0.81
CA LEU A 127 -10.06 7.20 1.98
C LEU A 127 -10.85 6.71 3.20
N VAL A 128 -10.44 5.58 3.78
CA VAL A 128 -11.15 4.95 4.91
C VAL A 128 -10.37 5.04 6.22
N HIS A 129 -9.06 5.22 6.16
CA HIS A 129 -8.23 5.36 7.34
C HIS A 129 -6.89 6.03 7.02
N GLU A 130 -6.23 6.56 8.05
CA GLU A 130 -4.87 7.11 7.95
C GLU A 130 -4.07 6.69 9.18
N VAL A 131 -2.85 6.20 8.96
CA VAL A 131 -1.93 5.75 10.00
C VAL A 131 -0.58 6.42 9.78
N GLN A 132 -0.23 7.38 10.63
CA GLN A 132 1.09 8.04 10.64
C GLN A 132 1.53 8.52 9.22
N GLY A 133 0.62 9.21 8.51
CA GLY A 133 0.84 9.72 7.15
C GLY A 133 0.67 8.70 6.01
N ARG A 134 0.32 7.43 6.31
CA ARG A 134 -0.08 6.43 5.31
C ARG A 134 -1.59 6.44 5.19
N ARG A 135 -2.08 6.74 3.99
CA ARG A 135 -3.49 6.74 3.63
C ARG A 135 -3.90 5.37 3.12
N ILE A 136 -5.00 4.85 3.69
CA ILE A 136 -5.62 3.59 3.30
C ILE A 136 -6.90 3.90 2.53
N TYR A 137 -6.89 3.56 1.26
CA TYR A 137 -8.04 3.70 0.37
C TYR A 137 -8.71 2.35 0.18
N ARG A 138 -10.04 2.32 0.22
CA ARG A 138 -10.84 1.12 -0.07
C ARG A 138 -11.63 1.34 -1.35
N ARG A 139 -11.69 0.31 -2.19
CA ARG A 139 -12.50 0.32 -3.41
C ARG A 139 -13.98 0.50 -3.07
N LEU A 140 -14.68 1.35 -3.83
CA LEU A 140 -16.13 1.47 -3.81
C LEU A 140 -16.68 0.21 -4.47
N LEU A 141 -17.56 -0.52 -3.76
CA LEU A 141 -18.27 -1.65 -4.36
C LEU A 141 -19.32 -1.06 -5.31
N ASP A 142 -19.34 -1.53 -6.56
CA ASP A 142 -20.51 -1.42 -7.42
C ASP A 142 -21.63 -2.35 -6.91
#